data_AF-A0A3M1EWC4-F1
#
_entry.id   AF-A0A3M1EWC4-F1
#
_cell.length_a   1.000
_cell.length_b   1.000
_cell.length_c   1.000
_cell.angle_alpha   90.00
_cell.angle_beta   90.00
_cell.angle_gamma   90.00
#
_symmetry.space_group_name_H-M   'P 1'
#
loop_
_entity.id
_entity.type
_entity.pdbx_description
1 polymer ?
#
loop_
_entity_poly.entity_id
_entity_poly.type
_entity_poly.pdbx_seq_one_letter_code
_entity_poly.pdbx_strand_id
1 'polypeptide(L)'
;MVIIETSVFTRQVQKLLRDEEYRQLQMALAQRPDMGAIIVGSGGLRKVRWSVQGRGKRGGVRVIYYWAVKQNRLLMLLIYAKADQDDLSHEQLQILKKIVEEEYR
;
A
#
# COMPACT_ATOMS: atom_id res chain seq x y z
N MET A 1 -10.44 -2.04 -12.66
CA MET A 1 -10.11 -2.12 -11.22
C MET A 1 -10.30 -0.75 -10.61
N VAL A 2 -10.92 -0.64 -9.43
CA VAL A 2 -11.08 0.62 -8.70
C VAL A 2 -10.06 0.69 -7.57
N ILE A 3 -9.34 1.81 -7.45
CA ILE A 3 -8.41 2.07 -6.35
C ILE A 3 -9.13 2.92 -5.31
N ILE A 4 -9.08 2.51 -4.05
CA ILE A 4 -9.65 3.22 -2.90
C ILE A 4 -8.50 3.50 -1.94
N GLU A 5 -8.47 4.70 -1.38
CA GLU A 5 -7.43 5.13 -0.46
C GLU A 5 -8.01 5.44 0.92
N THR A 6 -7.29 5.07 1.98
CA THR A 6 -7.56 5.65 3.29
C THR A 6 -7.09 7.10 3.33
N SER A 7 -7.70 7.93 4.17
CA SER A 7 -7.26 9.32 4.32
C SER A 7 -5.80 9.43 4.80
N VAL A 8 -5.33 8.45 5.58
CA VAL A 8 -3.94 8.34 6.02
C VAL A 8 -3.00 8.08 4.84
N PHE A 9 -3.40 7.18 3.92
CA PHE A 9 -2.65 6.91 2.71
C PHE A 9 -2.51 8.17 1.86
N THR A 10 -3.64 8.82 1.53
CA THR A 10 -3.66 10.03 0.68
C THR A 10 -2.76 11.13 1.24
N ARG A 11 -2.82 11.39 2.56
CA ARG A 11 -1.96 12.41 3.18
C ARG A 11 -0.47 12.07 3.14
N GLN A 12 -0.11 10.79 3.18
CA GLN A 12 1.29 10.37 3.17
C GLN A 12 1.85 10.26 1.75
N VAL A 13 1.07 9.74 0.79
CA VAL A 13 1.54 9.61 -0.59
C VAL A 13 1.89 10.96 -1.21
N GLN A 14 1.10 12.01 -0.92
CA GLN A 14 1.38 13.39 -1.36
C GLN A 14 2.70 13.96 -0.82
N LYS A 15 3.18 13.46 0.32
CA LYS A 15 4.47 13.88 0.91
C LYS A 15 5.64 13.04 0.39
N LEU A 16 5.37 11.80 0.01
CA LEU A 16 6.39 10.80 -0.30
C LEU A 16 6.64 10.67 -1.80
N LEU A 17 5.63 10.82 -2.64
CA LEU A 17 5.69 10.65 -4.09
C LEU A 17 5.18 11.90 -4.80
N ARG A 18 5.82 12.26 -5.91
CA ARG A 18 5.24 13.21 -6.87
C ARG A 18 4.07 12.54 -7.60
N ASP A 19 3.18 13.35 -8.16
CA ASP A 19 1.98 12.85 -8.86
C ASP A 19 2.29 11.81 -9.94
N GLU A 20 3.36 12.01 -10.72
CA GLU A 20 3.76 11.06 -11.76
C GLU A 20 4.31 9.75 -11.17
N GLU A 21 5.05 9.82 -10.08
CA GLU A 21 5.56 8.64 -9.37
C GLU A 21 4.41 7.85 -8.74
N TYR A 22 3.40 8.56 -8.24
CA TYR A 22 2.19 7.95 -7.71
C TYR A 22 1.35 7.31 -8.81
N ARG A 23 1.18 7.98 -9.97
CA ARG A 23 0.52 7.41 -11.15
C ARG A 23 1.18 6.10 -11.58
N GLN A 24 2.51 6.05 -11.63
CA GLN A 24 3.24 4.82 -11.98
C GLN A 24 2.98 3.68 -10.98
N LEU A 25 2.95 3.99 -9.68
CA LEU A 25 2.59 3.01 -8.65
C LEU A 25 1.16 2.50 -8.85
N GLN A 26 0.19 3.38 -9.08
CA GLN A 26 -1.20 3.01 -9.33
C GLN A 26 -1.34 2.12 -10.57
N MET A 27 -0.68 2.47 -11.67
CA MET A 27 -0.68 1.67 -12.89
C MET A 27 -0.07 0.28 -12.68
N ALA A 28 1.08 0.20 -11.99
CA ALA A 28 1.73 -1.07 -11.69
C ALA A 28 0.83 -1.98 -10.82
N LEU A 29 0.22 -1.43 -9.78
CA LEU A 29 -0.71 -2.17 -8.92
C LEU A 29 -2.00 -2.55 -9.64
N ALA A 30 -2.47 -1.74 -10.59
CA ALA A 30 -3.63 -2.06 -11.41
C ALA A 30 -3.39 -3.19 -12.41
N GLN A 31 -2.19 -3.28 -12.97
CA GLN A 31 -1.81 -4.34 -13.89
C GLN A 31 -1.43 -5.63 -13.15
N ARG A 32 -0.80 -5.50 -11.97
CA ARG A 32 -0.26 -6.63 -11.22
C ARG A 32 -0.57 -6.51 -9.72
N PRO A 33 -1.86 -6.64 -9.33
CA PRO A 33 -2.28 -6.46 -7.94
C PRO A 33 -1.73 -7.53 -6.98
N ASP A 34 -1.17 -8.62 -7.49
CA ASP A 34 -0.51 -9.68 -6.75
C ASP A 34 0.99 -9.43 -6.49
N MET A 35 1.58 -8.37 -7.04
CA MET A 35 3.03 -8.10 -6.94
C MET A 35 3.54 -7.86 -5.51
N GLY A 36 2.66 -7.42 -4.60
CA GLY A 36 2.97 -7.29 -3.19
C GLY A 36 2.96 -8.64 -2.49
N ALA A 37 3.99 -8.91 -1.68
CA ALA A 37 4.07 -10.11 -0.87
C ALA A 37 2.98 -10.09 0.21
N ILE A 38 2.30 -11.22 0.41
CA ILE A 38 1.30 -11.36 1.47
C ILE A 38 1.99 -11.26 2.83
N ILE A 39 1.45 -10.43 3.71
CA ILE A 39 1.89 -10.35 5.10
C ILE A 39 1.21 -11.50 5.87
N VAL A 40 1.99 -12.44 6.38
CA VAL A 40 1.46 -13.61 7.10
C VAL A 40 0.66 -13.16 8.33
N GLY A 41 -0.47 -13.81 8.59
CA GLY A 41 -1.34 -13.50 9.73
C GLY A 41 -2.19 -12.22 9.59
N SER A 42 -2.05 -11.48 8.48
CA SER A 42 -2.77 -10.23 8.24
C SER A 42 -4.20 -10.38 7.70
N GLY A 43 -4.61 -11.59 7.33
CA GLY A 43 -5.87 -11.82 6.63
C GLY A 43 -5.86 -11.43 5.14
N GLY A 44 -4.69 -11.27 4.52
CA GLY A 44 -4.55 -11.05 3.07
C GLY A 44 -4.01 -9.69 2.66
N LEU A 45 -3.52 -8.89 3.62
CA LEU A 45 -2.78 -7.65 3.32
C LEU A 45 -1.49 -7.98 2.55
N ARG A 46 -1.12 -7.09 1.64
CA ARG A 46 0.07 -7.20 0.80
C ARG A 46 0.98 -6.01 1.02
N LYS A 47 2.29 -6.27 0.96
CA LYS A 47 3.36 -5.26 1.03
C LYS A 47 4.13 -5.23 -0.28
N VAL A 48 4.12 -4.08 -0.97
CA VAL A 48 5.00 -3.83 -2.12
C VAL A 48 6.10 -2.83 -1.73
N ARG A 49 7.33 -3.13 -2.17
CA ARG A 49 8.47 -2.21 -2.09
C ARG A 49 8.51 -1.45 -3.41
N TRP A 50 8.30 -0.14 -3.36
CA TRP A 50 8.28 0.70 -4.55
C TRP A 50 9.45 1.67 -4.52
N SER A 51 10.17 1.81 -5.62
CA SER A 51 11.28 2.74 -5.75
C SER A 51 11.30 3.33 -7.14
N VAL A 52 11.38 4.66 -7.22
CA VAL A 52 11.52 5.35 -8.50
C VAL A 52 13.00 5.57 -8.81
N GLN A 53 13.41 5.22 -10.02
CA GLN A 53 14.78 5.35 -10.50
C GLN A 53 15.22 6.83 -10.49
N GLY A 54 16.45 7.11 -10.07
CA GLY A 54 17.00 8.48 -10.03
C GLY A 54 16.66 9.30 -8.77
N ARG A 55 15.81 8.81 -7.86
CA ARG A 55 15.73 9.35 -6.49
C ARG A 55 16.71 8.61 -5.60
N GLY A 56 17.54 9.35 -4.85
CA GLY A 56 18.45 8.81 -3.83
C GLY A 56 17.72 8.14 -2.65
N LYS A 57 18.30 8.14 -1.44
CA LYS A 57 17.73 7.45 -0.25
C LYS A 57 16.23 7.71 0.03
N ARG A 58 15.65 8.83 -0.43
CA ARG A 58 14.24 9.22 -0.26
C ARG A 58 13.28 8.66 -1.33
N GLY A 59 13.77 7.92 -2.33
CA GLY A 59 12.94 7.40 -3.44
C GLY A 59 12.17 6.11 -3.15
N GLY A 60 12.56 5.38 -2.10
CA GLY A 60 11.95 4.10 -1.75
C GLY A 60 10.82 4.25 -0.73
N VAL A 61 9.66 3.67 -1.03
CA VAL A 61 8.50 3.60 -0.14
C VAL A 61 8.01 2.15 -0.01
N ARG A 62 7.35 1.86 1.10
CA ARG A 62 6.62 0.60 1.30
C ARG A 62 5.13 0.92 1.32
N VAL A 63 4.36 0.17 0.55
CA VAL A 63 2.91 0.36 0.40
C VAL A 63 2.22 -0.90 0.90
N ILE A 64 1.27 -0.72 1.81
CA ILE A 64 0.40 -1.77 2.34
C ILE A 64 -0.97 -1.61 1.71
N TYR A 65 -1.48 -2.67 1.10
CA TYR A 65 -2.76 -2.66 0.42
C TYR A 65 -3.49 -4.00 0.54
N TYR A 66 -4.78 -3.99 0.26
CA TYR A 66 -5.61 -5.19 0.15
C TYR A 66 -6.20 -5.31 -1.24
N TRP A 67 -6.11 -6.49 -1.83
CA TRP A 67 -6.69 -6.78 -3.14
C TRP A 67 -8.00 -7.56 -2.99
N ALA A 68 -9.12 -6.85 -3.09
CA ALA A 68 -10.47 -7.40 -3.01
C ALA A 68 -10.90 -7.94 -4.38
N VAL A 69 -10.52 -9.21 -4.64
CA VAL A 69 -10.71 -9.88 -5.95
C VAL A 69 -12.18 -9.85 -6.39
N LYS A 70 -13.11 -10.20 -5.50
CA LYS A 70 -14.56 -10.29 -5.82
C LYS A 70 -15.15 -8.95 -6.28
N GLN A 71 -14.68 -7.84 -5.71
CA GLN A 71 -15.16 -6.48 -6.01
C GLN A 71 -14.32 -5.78 -7.08
N ASN A 72 -13.25 -6.42 -7.58
CA ASN A 72 -12.28 -5.79 -8.49
C ASN A 72 -11.73 -4.46 -7.95
N ARG A 73 -11.42 -4.44 -6.65
CA ARG A 73 -10.95 -3.26 -5.90
C ARG A 73 -9.56 -3.47 -5.29
N LEU A 74 -8.79 -2.38 -5.21
CA LEU A 74 -7.52 -2.32 -4.52
C LEU A 74 -7.58 -1.22 -3.46
N LEU A 75 -7.58 -1.62 -2.18
CA LEU A 75 -7.62 -0.70 -1.05
C LEU A 75 -6.20 -0.38 -0.60
N MET A 76 -5.73 0.85 -0.85
CA MET A 76 -4.45 1.36 -0.38
C MET A 76 -4.58 1.87 1.05
N LEU A 77 -3.93 1.18 1.98
CA LEU A 77 -4.14 1.37 3.41
C LEU A 77 -3.10 2.28 4.04
N LEU A 78 -1.82 2.04 3.73
CA LEU A 78 -0.69 2.74 4.33
C LEU A 78 0.49 2.83 3.37
N ILE A 79 1.21 3.95 3.41
CA ILE A 79 2.49 4.15 2.71
C ILE A 79 3.46 4.83 3.68
N TYR A 80 4.72 4.42 3.67
CA TYR A 80 5.78 5.00 4.50
C TYR A 80 7.13 4.91 3.80
N ALA A 81 8.07 5.80 4.15
CA ALA A 81 9.39 5.79 3.55
C ALA A 81 10.21 4.57 4.00
N LYS A 82 11.15 4.14 3.17
CA LYS A 82 12.05 3.02 3.50
C LYS A 82 12.78 3.19 4.84
N ALA A 83 13.14 4.43 5.18
CA ALA A 83 13.94 4.73 6.37
C ALA A 83 13.14 4.76 7.67
N ASP A 84 11.82 4.91 7.60
CA ASP A 84 11.00 5.20 8.78
C ASP A 84 10.65 3.92 9.56
N GLN A 85 10.56 2.79 8.86
CA GLN A 85 10.12 1.54 9.45
C GLN A 85 10.48 0.35 8.56
N ASP A 86 10.91 -0.77 9.15
CA ASP A 86 11.21 -2.01 8.40
C ASP A 86 10.00 -2.94 8.25
N ASP A 87 9.29 -3.20 9.35
CA ASP A 87 8.09 -4.05 9.40
C ASP A 87 6.98 -3.42 10.24
N LEU A 88 5.73 -3.77 9.93
CA LEU A 88 4.55 -3.36 10.72
C LEU A 88 4.61 -3.95 12.12
N SER A 89 4.32 -3.14 13.14
CA SER A 89 4.10 -3.67 14.48
C SER A 89 2.85 -4.56 14.48
N HIS A 90 2.76 -5.47 15.45
CA HIS A 90 1.58 -6.33 15.59
C HIS A 90 0.30 -5.50 15.73
N GLU A 91 0.33 -4.43 16.51
CA GLU A 91 -0.79 -3.52 16.72
C GLU A 91 -1.21 -2.81 15.41
N GLN A 92 -0.25 -2.26 14.66
CA GLN A 92 -0.52 -1.67 13.34
C GLN A 92 -1.17 -2.70 12.42
N LEU A 93 -0.68 -3.94 12.42
CA LEU A 93 -1.23 -5.00 11.59
C LEU A 93 -2.69 -5.31 11.95
N GLN A 94 -3.03 -5.38 13.26
CA GLN A 94 -4.41 -5.60 13.70
C GLN A 94 -5.33 -4.44 13.30
N ILE A 95 -4.88 -3.19 13.43
CA ILE A 95 -5.65 -2.02 13.01
C ILE A 95 -5.95 -2.08 11.50
N LEU A 96 -4.93 -2.34 10.68
CA LEU A 96 -5.10 -2.43 9.23
C LEU A 96 -6.01 -3.58 8.82
N LYS A 97 -5.91 -4.72 9.50
CA LYS A 97 -6.82 -5.86 9.30
C LYS A 97 -8.26 -5.49 9.60
N LYS A 98 -8.52 -4.82 10.73
CA LYS A 98 -9.87 -4.39 11.13
C LYS A 98 -10.53 -3.49 10.08
N ILE A 99 -9.78 -2.55 9.51
CA ILE A 99 -10.28 -1.69 8.42
C ILE A 99 -10.75 -2.52 7.21
N VAL A 100 -10.00 -3.55 6.83
CA VAL A 100 -10.39 -4.44 5.72
C VAL A 100 -11.63 -5.27 6.06
N GLU A 101 -11.74 -5.75 7.30
CA GLU A 101 -12.89 -6.52 7.75
C GLU A 101 -14.16 -5.66 7.75
N GLU A 102 -14.10 -4.40 8.20
CA GLU A 102 -15.25 -3.47 8.17
C GLU A 102 -15.73 -3.13 6.75
N GLU A 103 -14.83 -3.10 5.76
CA GLU A 103 -15.15 -2.69 4.38
C GLU A 103 -15.58 -3.89 3.49
N TYR A 104 -15.09 -5.10 3.77
CA TYR A 104 -15.21 -6.25 2.84
C TYR A 104 -15.66 -7.57 3.46
N ARG A 105 -15.92 -7.66 4.78
CA ARG A 105 -16.53 -8.84 5.40
C ARG A 105 -17.93 -8.54 5.91
#